data_AF-A0A7V8NMY9-F1
#
_entry.id   AF-A0A7V8NMY9-F1
#
_cell.length_a   1.000
_cell.length_b   1.000
_cell.length_c   1.000
_cell.angle_alpha   90.00
_cell.angle_beta   90.00
_cell.angle_gamma   90.00
#
_symmetry.space_group_name_H-M   'P 1'
#
loop_
_entity.id
_entity.type
_entity.pdbx_description
1 polymer ?
#
loop_
_entity_poly.entity_id
_entity_poly.type
_entity_poly.pdbx_seq_one_letter_code
_entity_poly.pdbx_strand_id
1 'polypeptide(L)'
;QKNVPEAFASWLRTELIASDHTEKPINYVFAGDTSSLLYLVNLGCIDHNPWISRSPGLDHPDFVLIDLDPQGCPFEMIVDAALLVNEVLDEIGLAGYPKTTGGDGMHVYVPVEPVYSYEDTRTFAELIARLAFDRNPDLFTTPRSVAKRRKRRVYFDYLQNAKSKTISAPYVLRAYPGAPVATPLEWAEVKRGLDPSQFHLANVLPRFHEKGDLFRGVLEYPQRLEHALGKLEKLFQKKQIRELP
;
A
#
# COMPACT_ATOMS: atom_id res chain seq x y z
N GLN A 1 -8.54 1.80 16.32
CA GLN A 1 -9.58 0.88 16.84
C GLN A 1 -9.81 -0.22 15.82
N LYS A 2 -9.87 -1.50 16.22
CA LYS A 2 -10.24 -2.63 15.31
C LYS A 2 -11.61 -3.23 15.67
N ASN A 3 -11.78 -3.58 16.94
CA ASN A 3 -13.03 -4.11 17.48
C ASN A 3 -14.05 -2.98 17.68
N VAL A 4 -15.30 -3.14 17.26
CA VAL A 4 -16.35 -2.17 17.64
C VAL A 4 -16.61 -2.22 19.16
N PRO A 5 -16.96 -1.09 19.81
CA PRO A 5 -17.38 -1.09 21.21
C PRO A 5 -18.73 -1.80 21.41
N GLU A 6 -19.07 -2.09 22.67
CA GLU A 6 -20.34 -2.76 23.03
C GLU A 6 -21.57 -1.90 22.68
N ALA A 7 -21.51 -0.60 22.98
CA ALA A 7 -22.49 0.38 22.51
C ALA A 7 -22.08 0.90 21.13
N PHE A 8 -22.50 0.20 20.07
CA PHE A 8 -22.27 0.59 18.67
C PHE A 8 -23.59 0.70 17.90
N ALA A 9 -23.60 1.46 16.81
CA ALA A 9 -24.77 1.65 15.98
C ALA A 9 -25.26 0.31 15.38
N SER A 10 -26.48 -0.10 15.73
CA SER A 10 -27.08 -1.37 15.29
C SER A 10 -27.38 -1.44 13.79
N TRP A 11 -27.47 -0.29 13.13
CA TRP A 11 -27.69 -0.21 11.67
C TRP A 11 -26.40 -0.42 10.86
N LEU A 12 -25.22 -0.40 11.50
CA LEU A 12 -23.96 -0.70 10.82
C LEU A 12 -23.70 -2.19 10.76
N ARG A 13 -23.34 -2.68 9.57
CA ARG A 13 -22.88 -4.05 9.41
C ARG A 13 -21.57 -4.24 10.18
N THR A 14 -21.53 -5.30 10.97
CA THR A 14 -20.30 -5.78 11.62
C THR A 14 -20.13 -7.27 11.36
N GLU A 15 -18.88 -7.73 11.25
CA GLU A 15 -18.58 -9.17 11.16
C GLU A 15 -17.58 -9.60 12.22
N LEU A 16 -17.87 -10.74 12.84
CA LEU A 16 -16.99 -11.37 13.82
C LEU A 16 -15.93 -12.19 13.09
N ILE A 17 -14.69 -11.73 13.10
CA ILE A 17 -13.57 -12.32 12.37
C ILE A 17 -12.56 -12.87 13.38
N ALA A 18 -12.11 -14.11 13.14
CA ALA A 18 -11.05 -14.73 13.95
C ALA A 18 -9.76 -13.89 13.89
N SER A 19 -9.04 -13.82 15.00
CA SER A 19 -7.81 -13.04 15.11
C SER A 19 -6.61 -13.97 15.17
N ASP A 20 -5.62 -13.71 14.33
CA ASP A 20 -4.33 -14.43 14.37
C ASP A 20 -3.45 -13.98 15.56
N HIS A 21 -3.89 -12.98 16.33
CA HIS A 21 -3.11 -12.34 17.39
C HIS A 21 -3.78 -12.36 18.77
N THR A 22 -5.07 -12.69 18.85
CA THR A 22 -5.83 -12.70 20.09
C THR A 22 -6.71 -13.93 20.16
N GLU A 23 -6.89 -14.50 21.35
CA GLU A 23 -7.77 -15.65 21.57
C GLU A 23 -9.23 -15.35 21.24
N LYS A 24 -9.64 -14.09 21.44
CA LYS A 24 -11.00 -13.64 21.14
C LYS A 24 -11.08 -13.14 19.69
N PRO A 25 -12.16 -13.46 18.96
CA PRO A 25 -12.42 -12.87 17.67
C PRO A 25 -12.68 -11.35 17.81
N ILE A 26 -12.52 -10.64 16.70
CA ILE A 26 -12.67 -9.19 16.61
C ILE A 26 -13.91 -8.90 15.77
N ASN A 27 -14.80 -8.05 16.27
CA ASN A 27 -15.96 -7.59 15.53
C ASN A 27 -15.60 -6.33 14.73
N TYR A 28 -15.42 -6.49 13.41
CA TYR A 28 -15.04 -5.41 12.50
C TYR A 28 -16.27 -4.71 11.92
N VAL A 29 -16.20 -3.39 11.77
CA VAL A 29 -17.22 -2.60 11.07
C VAL A 29 -17.00 -2.64 9.55
N PHE A 30 -18.08 -2.72 8.80
CA PHE A 30 -18.10 -2.59 7.34
C PHE A 30 -18.77 -1.27 6.96
N ALA A 31 -17.96 -0.26 6.64
CA ALA A 31 -18.43 1.06 6.21
C ALA A 31 -18.52 1.10 4.67
N GLY A 32 -19.71 0.80 4.14
CA GLY A 32 -19.95 0.69 2.69
C GLY A 32 -20.60 1.92 2.05
N ASP A 33 -20.92 2.96 2.82
CA ASP A 33 -21.66 4.13 2.36
C ASP A 33 -21.24 5.42 3.08
N THR A 34 -21.75 6.56 2.61
CA THR A 34 -21.43 7.87 3.21
C THR A 34 -21.87 7.97 4.67
N SER A 35 -23.05 7.44 5.01
CA SER A 35 -23.59 7.51 6.38
C SER A 35 -22.69 6.77 7.38
N SER A 36 -22.20 5.59 7.00
CA SER A 36 -21.29 4.78 7.81
C SER A 36 -19.95 5.45 8.02
N LEU A 37 -19.37 6.06 6.96
CA LEU A 37 -18.14 6.85 7.10
C LEU A 37 -18.33 8.07 8.00
N LEU A 38 -19.43 8.83 7.85
CA LEU A 38 -19.74 9.98 8.70
C LEU A 38 -19.93 9.58 10.16
N TYR A 39 -20.54 8.43 10.42
CA TYR A 39 -20.66 7.89 11.77
C TYR A 39 -19.27 7.59 12.38
N LEU A 40 -18.36 6.96 11.62
CA LEU A 40 -16.99 6.73 12.09
C LEU A 40 -16.26 8.04 12.37
N VAL A 41 -16.41 9.05 11.51
CA VAL A 41 -15.85 10.39 11.73
C VAL A 41 -16.43 11.04 12.99
N ASN A 42 -17.73 10.91 13.24
CA ASN A 42 -18.39 11.40 14.46
C ASN A 42 -17.82 10.74 15.73
N LEU A 43 -17.34 9.49 15.64
CA LEU A 43 -16.60 8.82 16.71
C LEU A 43 -15.12 9.26 16.83
N GLY A 44 -14.68 10.24 16.04
CA GLY A 44 -13.31 10.74 16.02
C GLY A 44 -12.36 9.99 15.08
N CYS A 45 -12.86 9.16 14.16
CA CYS A 45 -12.02 8.46 13.19
C CYS A 45 -11.48 9.43 12.12
N ILE A 46 -10.18 9.71 12.17
CA ILE A 46 -9.48 10.54 11.16
C ILE A 46 -8.91 9.65 10.03
N ASP A 47 -8.25 8.55 10.41
CA ASP A 47 -7.49 7.68 9.49
C ASP A 47 -8.19 6.33 9.31
N HIS A 48 -8.74 6.09 8.12
CA HIS A 48 -9.42 4.84 7.79
C HIS A 48 -8.43 3.82 7.20
N ASN A 49 -8.43 2.63 7.79
CA ASN A 49 -7.46 1.56 7.49
C ASN A 49 -8.18 0.27 7.07
N PRO A 50 -8.67 0.17 5.83
CA PRO A 50 -9.34 -1.04 5.35
C PRO A 50 -8.33 -2.19 5.22
N TRP A 51 -8.85 -3.40 5.22
CA TRP A 51 -8.08 -4.56 4.81
C TRP A 51 -7.82 -4.52 3.30
N ILE A 52 -6.78 -5.22 2.86
CA ILE A 52 -6.47 -5.37 1.44
C ILE A 52 -7.31 -6.46 0.74
N SER A 53 -8.25 -7.07 1.45
CA SER A 53 -9.21 -8.07 0.97
C SER A 53 -10.64 -7.67 1.34
N ARG A 54 -11.63 -8.27 0.69
CA ARG A 54 -13.06 -7.98 0.87
C ARG A 54 -13.86 -9.21 1.30
N SER A 55 -14.88 -8.99 2.13
CA SER A 55 -15.86 -10.04 2.49
C SER A 55 -16.70 -10.43 1.26
N PRO A 56 -16.97 -11.74 1.03
CA PRO A 56 -16.68 -12.88 1.91
C PRO A 56 -15.29 -13.50 1.75
N GLY A 57 -14.52 -13.14 0.71
CA GLY A 57 -13.21 -13.71 0.38
C GLY A 57 -12.04 -13.09 1.16
N LEU A 58 -12.14 -13.01 2.49
CA LEU A 58 -11.17 -12.28 3.32
C LEU A 58 -9.74 -12.82 3.27
N ASP A 59 -9.54 -14.07 2.82
CA ASP A 59 -8.23 -14.71 2.69
C ASP A 59 -7.49 -14.36 1.39
N HIS A 60 -8.18 -13.68 0.46
CA HIS A 60 -7.68 -13.35 -0.85
C HIS A 60 -7.61 -11.83 -1.06
N PRO A 61 -6.41 -11.23 -1.04
CA PRO A 61 -6.25 -9.80 -1.30
C PRO A 61 -6.72 -9.38 -2.70
N ASP A 62 -7.25 -8.17 -2.80
CA ASP A 62 -7.61 -7.49 -4.04
C ASP A 62 -6.43 -6.72 -4.67
N PHE A 63 -5.34 -6.55 -3.93
CA PHE A 63 -4.12 -5.90 -4.43
C PHE A 63 -2.88 -6.36 -3.66
N VAL A 64 -1.74 -6.32 -4.35
CA VAL A 64 -0.42 -6.33 -3.70
C VAL A 64 -0.08 -4.91 -3.29
N LEU A 65 0.33 -4.74 -2.04
CA LEU A 65 0.83 -3.48 -1.51
C LEU A 65 2.36 -3.43 -1.61
N ILE A 66 2.88 -2.40 -2.26
CA ILE A 66 4.27 -1.98 -2.16
C ILE A 66 4.33 -0.78 -1.22
N ASP A 67 4.94 -0.97 -0.05
CA ASP A 67 5.12 0.07 0.97
C ASP A 67 6.58 0.53 0.99
N LEU A 68 6.81 1.82 0.74
CA LEU A 68 8.12 2.45 0.64
C LEU A 68 8.28 3.46 1.77
N ASP A 69 9.02 3.05 2.80
CA ASP A 69 9.22 3.81 4.03
C ASP A 69 10.63 4.40 4.11
N PRO A 70 10.78 5.66 4.56
CA PRO A 70 12.10 6.23 4.75
C PRO A 70 12.80 5.64 5.98
N GLN A 71 14.11 5.40 5.87
CA GLN A 71 14.98 5.14 7.03
C GLN A 71 15.94 6.31 7.21
N GLY A 72 15.38 7.47 7.56
CA GLY A 72 16.12 8.74 7.71
C GLY A 72 16.70 9.27 6.40
N CYS A 73 16.09 8.93 5.26
CA CYS A 73 16.40 9.51 3.95
C CYS A 73 15.44 10.66 3.62
N PRO A 74 15.82 11.57 2.70
CA PRO A 74 14.90 12.55 2.15
C PRO A 74 13.83 11.88 1.28
N PHE A 75 12.66 12.52 1.17
CA PHE A 75 11.53 12.02 0.38
C PHE A 75 11.88 11.82 -1.11
N GLU A 76 12.82 12.58 -1.66
CA GLU A 76 13.38 12.36 -3.00
C GLU A 76 13.88 10.91 -3.22
N MET A 77 14.43 10.26 -2.19
CA MET A 77 14.80 8.84 -2.30
C MET A 77 13.58 7.93 -2.36
N ILE A 78 12.46 8.29 -1.72
CA ILE A 78 11.19 7.56 -1.85
C ILE A 78 10.65 7.67 -3.27
N VAL A 79 10.74 8.86 -3.88
CA VAL A 79 10.37 9.09 -5.28
C VAL A 79 11.24 8.24 -6.21
N ASP A 80 12.56 8.30 -6.06
CA ASP A 80 13.51 7.50 -6.85
C ASP A 80 13.19 5.98 -6.69
N ALA A 81 12.80 5.54 -5.48
CA ALA A 81 12.42 4.15 -5.23
C ALA A 81 11.08 3.77 -5.89
N ALA A 82 10.08 4.63 -5.83
CA ALA A 82 8.77 4.41 -6.45
C ALA A 82 8.88 4.34 -7.98
N LEU A 83 9.71 5.20 -8.58
CA LEU A 83 9.99 5.17 -10.02
C LEU A 83 10.69 3.87 -10.44
N LEU A 84 11.70 3.43 -9.69
CA LEU A 84 12.37 2.16 -9.95
C LEU A 84 11.40 0.97 -9.83
N VAL A 85 10.49 1.01 -8.85
CA VAL A 85 9.40 0.02 -8.74
C VAL A 85 8.51 0.06 -9.97
N ASN A 86 8.13 1.24 -10.47
CA ASN A 86 7.32 1.36 -11.68
C ASN A 86 8.01 0.76 -12.90
N GLU A 87 9.30 1.01 -13.09
CA GLU A 87 10.08 0.39 -14.18
C GLU A 87 10.05 -1.14 -14.10
N VAL A 88 10.18 -1.70 -12.89
CA VAL A 88 10.07 -3.15 -12.67
C VAL A 88 8.67 -3.65 -13.04
N LEU A 89 7.61 -2.95 -12.60
CA LEU A 89 6.22 -3.29 -12.90
C LEU A 89 5.94 -3.25 -14.42
N ASP A 90 6.42 -2.22 -15.11
CA ASP A 90 6.30 -2.06 -16.56
C ASP A 90 6.99 -3.21 -17.32
N GLU A 91 8.21 -3.59 -16.93
CA GLU A 91 8.93 -4.71 -17.53
C GLU A 91 8.18 -6.04 -17.38
N ILE A 92 7.61 -6.29 -16.21
CA ILE A 92 6.83 -7.51 -15.94
C ILE A 92 5.38 -7.41 -16.45
N GLY A 93 4.98 -6.24 -16.95
CA GLY A 93 3.68 -6.01 -17.58
C GLY A 93 2.53 -5.89 -16.59
N LEU A 94 2.78 -5.29 -15.42
CA LEU A 94 1.75 -4.96 -14.44
C LEU A 94 1.62 -3.44 -14.30
N ALA A 95 0.40 -2.96 -14.11
CA ALA A 95 0.11 -1.60 -13.73
C ALA A 95 0.12 -1.44 -12.19
N GLY A 96 0.80 -0.39 -11.71
CA GLY A 96 0.73 0.06 -10.32
C GLY A 96 0.04 1.42 -10.19
N TYR A 97 -0.52 1.70 -9.01
CA TYR A 97 -1.23 2.95 -8.69
C TYR A 97 -0.57 3.63 -7.49
N PRO A 98 0.16 4.74 -7.68
CA PRO A 98 0.95 5.36 -6.63
C PRO A 98 0.13 6.34 -5.78
N LYS A 99 0.42 6.40 -4.48
CA LYS A 99 -0.06 7.45 -3.58
C LYS A 99 0.99 7.85 -2.56
N THR A 100 0.93 9.10 -2.10
CA THR A 100 1.56 9.45 -0.82
C THR A 100 0.80 8.78 0.32
N THR A 101 1.49 8.49 1.42
CA THR A 101 0.80 7.97 2.61
C THR A 101 0.13 9.07 3.44
N GLY A 102 0.44 10.34 3.17
CA GLY A 102 0.17 11.47 4.06
C GLY A 102 1.10 11.50 5.29
N GLY A 103 2.09 10.60 5.34
CA GLY A 103 3.29 10.71 6.18
C GLY A 103 4.49 11.00 5.28
N ASP A 104 5.60 10.32 5.55
CA ASP A 104 6.89 10.46 4.87
C ASP A 104 7.22 9.34 3.87
N GLY A 105 6.27 8.42 3.63
CA GLY A 105 6.40 7.30 2.69
C GLY A 105 5.47 7.37 1.48
N MET A 106 5.56 6.36 0.62
CA MET A 106 4.68 6.15 -0.52
C MET A 106 4.17 4.72 -0.58
N HIS A 107 2.93 4.54 -1.04
CA HIS A 107 2.40 3.24 -1.41
C HIS A 107 2.23 3.14 -2.92
N VAL A 108 2.43 1.95 -3.47
CA VAL A 108 1.99 1.58 -4.82
C VAL A 108 1.07 0.37 -4.71
N TYR A 109 -0.15 0.49 -5.21
CA TYR A 109 -1.13 -0.60 -5.23
C TYR A 109 -1.06 -1.30 -6.57
N VAL A 110 -0.88 -2.61 -6.58
CA VAL A 110 -0.95 -3.43 -7.79
C VAL A 110 -2.22 -4.28 -7.71
N PRO A 111 -3.31 -3.92 -8.40
CA PRO A 111 -4.56 -4.66 -8.28
C PRO A 111 -4.42 -6.07 -8.84
N VAL A 112 -4.94 -7.05 -8.09
CA VAL A 112 -4.90 -8.46 -8.46
C VAL A 112 -6.28 -9.08 -8.35
N GLU A 113 -6.52 -10.15 -9.12
CA GLU A 113 -7.71 -10.97 -8.89
C GLU A 113 -7.66 -11.58 -7.48
N PRO A 114 -8.80 -11.66 -6.76
CA PRO A 114 -8.88 -12.22 -5.40
C PRO A 114 -8.84 -13.76 -5.44
N VAL A 115 -7.79 -14.30 -6.05
CA VAL A 115 -7.49 -15.74 -6.18
C VAL A 115 -6.17 -16.10 -5.51
N TYR A 116 -5.36 -15.09 -5.17
CA TYR A 116 -4.07 -15.24 -4.51
C TYR A 116 -4.24 -15.19 -3.00
N SER A 117 -3.42 -15.94 -2.25
CA SER A 117 -3.36 -15.81 -0.80
C SER A 117 -2.55 -14.59 -0.36
N TYR A 118 -2.63 -14.25 0.92
CA TYR A 118 -1.69 -13.30 1.53
C TYR A 118 -0.23 -13.73 1.41
N GLU A 119 0.05 -15.02 1.42
CA GLU A 119 1.41 -15.52 1.24
C GLU A 119 1.92 -15.31 -0.19
N ASP A 120 1.07 -15.54 -1.19
CA ASP A 120 1.40 -15.32 -2.59
C ASP A 120 1.70 -13.84 -2.86
N THR A 121 0.82 -12.95 -2.40
CA THR A 121 0.98 -11.50 -2.57
C THR A 121 2.21 -10.96 -1.83
N ARG A 122 2.48 -11.43 -0.61
CA ARG A 122 3.70 -11.10 0.13
C ARG A 122 4.96 -11.58 -0.58
N THR A 123 4.95 -12.81 -1.07
CA THR A 123 6.08 -13.40 -1.81
C THR A 123 6.32 -12.63 -3.10
N PHE A 124 5.27 -12.26 -3.82
CA PHE A 124 5.37 -11.42 -5.00
C PHE A 124 5.99 -10.05 -4.66
N ALA A 125 5.50 -9.35 -3.64
CA ALA A 125 6.08 -8.08 -3.19
C ALA A 125 7.56 -8.22 -2.78
N GLU A 126 7.94 -9.33 -2.14
CA GLU A 126 9.33 -9.62 -1.78
C GLU A 126 10.21 -9.81 -3.03
N LEU A 127 9.73 -10.49 -4.08
CA LEU A 127 10.46 -10.64 -5.34
C LEU A 127 10.71 -9.29 -6.01
N ILE A 128 9.71 -8.40 -6.03
CA ILE A 128 9.87 -7.02 -6.51
C ILE A 128 10.91 -6.27 -5.67
N ALA A 129 10.82 -6.38 -4.33
CA ALA A 129 11.77 -5.73 -3.43
C ALA A 129 13.22 -6.21 -3.65
N ARG A 130 13.42 -7.52 -3.86
CA ARG A 130 14.75 -8.10 -4.16
C ARG A 130 15.29 -7.59 -5.49
N LEU A 131 14.47 -7.58 -6.54
CA LEU A 131 14.86 -7.08 -7.85
C LEU A 131 15.17 -5.57 -7.80
N ALA A 132 14.39 -4.80 -7.04
CA ALA A 132 14.62 -3.38 -6.82
C ALA A 132 15.94 -3.11 -6.08
N PHE A 133 16.20 -3.87 -5.00
CA PHE A 133 17.47 -3.84 -4.28
C PHE A 133 18.65 -4.20 -5.17
N ASP A 134 18.52 -5.22 -6.01
CA ASP A 134 19.57 -5.65 -6.93
C ASP A 134 19.94 -4.56 -7.95
N ARG A 135 18.94 -3.81 -8.44
CA ARG A 135 19.17 -2.69 -9.38
C ARG A 135 19.83 -1.50 -8.70
N ASN A 136 19.51 -1.22 -7.44
CA ASN A 136 20.09 -0.10 -6.70
C ASN A 136 20.29 -0.42 -5.21
N PRO A 137 21.37 -1.14 -4.84
CA PRO A 137 21.63 -1.54 -3.45
C PRO A 137 21.87 -0.36 -2.50
N ASP A 138 22.20 0.81 -3.05
CA ASP A 138 22.43 2.04 -2.30
C ASP A 138 21.20 2.92 -2.16
N LEU A 139 20.08 2.55 -2.77
CA LEU A 139 18.80 3.18 -2.53
C LEU A 139 18.04 2.48 -1.40
N PHE A 140 18.13 1.15 -1.35
CA PHE A 140 17.28 0.32 -0.50
C PHE A 140 17.97 -0.26 0.74
N THR A 141 17.15 -0.65 1.72
CA THR A 141 17.54 -1.51 2.83
C THR A 141 16.49 -2.58 3.04
N THR A 142 16.93 -3.82 3.27
CA THR A 142 16.08 -5.02 3.33
C THR A 142 15.98 -5.71 4.70
N PRO A 143 16.89 -5.52 5.68
CA PRO A 143 16.76 -6.20 6.98
C PRO A 143 15.43 -5.91 7.69
N ARG A 144 14.78 -6.98 8.16
CA ARG A 144 13.53 -6.88 8.91
C ARG A 144 13.68 -6.12 10.22
N SER A 145 14.79 -6.34 10.94
CA SER A 145 15.10 -5.63 12.18
C SER A 145 15.52 -4.19 11.88
N VAL A 146 14.80 -3.22 12.46
CA VAL A 146 15.11 -1.78 12.33
C VAL A 146 16.57 -1.48 12.70
N ALA A 147 17.09 -2.10 13.76
CA ALA A 147 18.47 -1.90 14.21
C ALA A 147 19.52 -2.33 13.18
N LYS A 148 19.17 -3.24 12.26
CA LYS A 148 20.06 -3.72 11.18
C LYS A 148 19.86 -2.96 9.87
N ARG A 149 18.86 -2.07 9.78
CA ARG A 149 18.60 -1.29 8.56
C ARG A 149 19.69 -0.24 8.37
N ARG A 150 20.17 -0.11 7.14
CA ARG A 150 21.12 0.94 6.76
C ARG A 150 20.37 2.27 6.80
N LYS A 151 20.92 3.25 7.52
CA LYS A 151 20.38 4.62 7.54
C LYS A 151 20.51 5.27 6.15
N ARG A 152 19.68 6.30 5.91
CA ARG A 152 19.62 7.05 4.64
C ARG A 152 19.34 6.12 3.44
N ARG A 153 18.35 5.23 3.61
CA ARG A 153 17.87 4.28 2.60
C ARG A 153 16.35 4.20 2.67
N VAL A 154 15.74 3.66 1.63
CA VAL A 154 14.32 3.30 1.59
C VAL A 154 14.15 1.87 2.06
N TYR A 155 13.26 1.65 3.01
CA TYR A 155 12.82 0.32 3.40
C TYR A 155 11.61 -0.07 2.56
N PHE A 156 11.71 -1.21 1.90
CA PHE A 156 10.59 -1.81 1.15
C PHE A 156 9.88 -2.78 2.10
N ASP A 157 8.73 -2.39 2.68
CA ASP A 157 7.99 -3.20 3.64
C ASP A 157 7.02 -4.17 2.96
N TYR A 158 7.55 -5.22 2.35
CA TYR A 158 6.73 -6.28 1.76
C TYR A 158 5.89 -7.05 2.81
N LEU A 159 6.17 -6.91 4.12
CA LEU A 159 5.43 -7.59 5.19
C LEU A 159 4.09 -6.93 5.52
N GLN A 160 3.77 -5.79 4.90
CA GLN A 160 2.45 -5.19 4.97
C GLN A 160 1.38 -6.00 4.22
N ASN A 161 1.80 -6.89 3.32
CA ASN A 161 0.92 -7.88 2.68
C ASN A 161 0.59 -9.01 3.67
N ALA A 162 -0.19 -8.69 4.69
CA ALA A 162 -0.66 -9.64 5.69
C ALA A 162 -2.05 -9.24 6.21
N LYS A 163 -2.76 -10.25 6.74
CA LYS A 163 -4.07 -10.04 7.38
C LYS A 163 -3.99 -8.99 8.48
N SER A 164 -5.03 -8.17 8.58
CA SER A 164 -5.20 -7.20 9.67
C SER A 164 -4.08 -6.15 9.81
N LYS A 165 -3.24 -5.95 8.79
CA LYS A 165 -2.27 -4.84 8.75
C LYS A 165 -2.99 -3.51 8.53
N THR A 166 -2.43 -2.45 9.11
CA THR A 166 -2.95 -1.09 9.00
C THR A 166 -2.36 -0.40 7.79
N ILE A 167 -3.21 0.03 6.87
CA ILE A 167 -2.82 0.69 5.63
C ILE A 167 -3.77 1.86 5.43
N SER A 168 -3.23 3.09 5.37
CA SER A 168 -4.03 4.27 5.10
C SER A 168 -4.73 4.13 3.74
N ALA A 169 -6.07 4.19 3.75
CA ALA A 169 -6.84 4.17 2.51
C ALA A 169 -6.49 5.37 1.62
N PRO A 170 -6.69 5.26 0.29
CA PRO A 170 -6.68 6.42 -0.58
C PRO A 170 -7.64 7.51 -0.08
N TYR A 171 -7.27 8.77 -0.24
CA TYR A 171 -8.05 9.97 0.09
C TYR A 171 -8.27 10.24 1.59
N VAL A 172 -7.77 9.40 2.50
CA VAL A 172 -7.97 9.63 3.94
C VAL A 172 -7.02 10.70 4.49
N LEU A 173 -7.53 11.46 5.46
CA LEU A 173 -6.71 12.34 6.28
C LEU A 173 -5.81 11.50 7.20
N ARG A 174 -4.66 12.07 7.55
CA ARG A 174 -3.77 11.53 8.57
C ARG A 174 -3.78 12.46 9.78
N ALA A 175 -3.74 11.87 10.97
CA ALA A 175 -3.73 12.59 12.25
C ALA A 175 -2.33 13.17 12.58
N TYR A 176 -1.79 13.97 11.65
CA TYR A 176 -0.53 14.70 11.79
C TYR A 176 -0.79 16.21 11.73
N PRO A 177 0.15 17.05 12.24
CA PRO A 177 0.06 18.50 12.05
C PRO A 177 -0.14 18.87 10.58
N GLY A 178 -1.10 19.77 10.32
CA GLY A 178 -1.49 20.16 8.96
C GLY A 178 -2.57 19.27 8.32
N ALA A 179 -2.97 18.16 8.96
CA ALA A 179 -3.95 17.21 8.44
C ALA A 179 -3.65 16.78 6.98
N PRO A 180 -2.46 16.20 6.73
CA PRO A 180 -2.07 15.74 5.40
C PRO A 180 -2.94 14.57 4.94
N VAL A 181 -2.94 14.32 3.64
CA VAL A 181 -3.84 13.34 3.01
C VAL A 181 -3.04 12.24 2.31
N ALA A 182 -3.46 10.99 2.48
CA ALA A 182 -2.97 9.86 1.70
C ALA A 182 -3.44 10.01 0.25
N THR A 183 -2.63 10.64 -0.59
CA THR A 183 -3.10 11.26 -1.84
C THR A 183 -2.74 10.41 -3.05
N PRO A 184 -3.73 9.88 -3.80
CA PRO A 184 -3.53 9.31 -5.12
C PRO A 184 -2.84 10.26 -6.10
N LEU A 185 -1.93 9.70 -6.88
CA LEU A 185 -1.13 10.41 -7.87
C LEU A 185 -1.18 9.71 -9.22
N GLU A 186 -1.04 10.49 -10.29
CA GLU A 186 -0.61 9.98 -11.58
C GLU A 186 0.90 9.68 -11.52
N TRP A 187 1.39 8.69 -12.25
CA TRP A 187 2.83 8.43 -12.33
C TRP A 187 3.65 9.65 -12.81
N ALA A 188 3.07 10.50 -13.67
CA ALA A 188 3.69 11.75 -14.12
C ALA A 188 3.93 12.80 -13.00
N GLU A 189 3.26 12.63 -11.85
CA GLU A 189 3.43 13.45 -10.65
C GLU A 189 4.50 12.88 -9.70
N VAL A 190 4.84 11.59 -9.84
CA VAL A 190 5.89 10.92 -9.06
C VAL A 190 7.26 11.28 -9.64
N LYS A 191 7.73 12.49 -9.33
CA LYS A 191 9.01 13.01 -9.79
C LYS A 191 9.63 13.91 -8.75
N ARG A 192 10.91 14.24 -8.95
CA ARG A 192 11.64 15.14 -8.06
C ARG A 192 10.89 16.46 -7.85
N GLY A 193 10.87 16.94 -6.62
CA GLY A 193 10.04 18.06 -6.17
C GLY A 193 8.66 17.67 -5.64
N LEU A 194 8.26 16.39 -5.70
CA LEU A 194 7.07 15.90 -5.02
C LEU A 194 7.27 15.99 -3.50
N ASP A 195 6.41 16.75 -2.81
CA ASP A 195 6.38 16.86 -1.36
C ASP A 195 5.01 16.40 -0.82
N PRO A 196 4.92 15.41 0.09
CA PRO A 196 3.64 14.99 0.67
C PRO A 196 2.88 16.09 1.39
N SER A 197 3.59 17.07 1.97
CA SER A 197 2.99 18.17 2.74
C SER A 197 2.16 19.12 1.87
N GLN A 198 2.33 19.08 0.55
CA GLN A 198 1.52 19.87 -0.38
C GLN A 198 0.07 19.37 -0.46
N PHE A 199 -0.25 18.18 0.07
CA PHE A 199 -1.60 17.63 0.07
C PHE A 199 -2.17 17.60 1.49
N HIS A 200 -3.12 18.49 1.76
CA HIS A 200 -3.72 18.64 3.09
C HIS A 200 -5.20 19.00 3.03
N LEU A 201 -5.90 18.84 4.16
CA LEU A 201 -7.34 19.09 4.28
C LEU A 201 -7.83 20.37 3.56
N ALA A 202 -7.08 21.47 3.71
CA ALA A 202 -7.49 22.76 3.15
C ALA A 202 -7.35 22.89 1.61
N ASN A 203 -6.72 21.95 0.89
CA ASN A 203 -6.47 22.10 -0.55
C ASN A 203 -6.76 20.87 -1.43
N VAL A 204 -7.01 19.69 -0.85
CA VAL A 204 -7.16 18.47 -1.65
C VAL A 204 -8.50 18.34 -2.38
N LEU A 205 -9.57 18.98 -1.90
CA LEU A 205 -10.89 18.83 -2.52
C LEU A 205 -10.93 19.35 -3.97
N PRO A 206 -10.45 20.58 -4.28
CA PRO A 206 -10.33 21.02 -5.68
C PRO A 206 -9.54 20.05 -6.57
N ARG A 207 -8.43 19.51 -6.06
CA ARG A 207 -7.63 18.52 -6.78
C ARG A 207 -8.42 17.26 -7.09
N PHE A 208 -9.19 16.72 -6.14
CA PHE A 208 -9.99 15.51 -6.37
C PHE A 208 -11.13 15.75 -7.37
N HIS A 209 -11.71 16.95 -7.38
CA HIS A 209 -12.67 17.33 -8.42
C HIS A 209 -12.02 17.43 -9.81
N GLU A 210 -10.80 17.97 -9.90
CA GLU A 210 -10.07 18.11 -11.16
C GLU A 210 -9.56 16.78 -11.72
N LYS A 211 -8.91 15.97 -10.87
CA LYS A 211 -8.27 14.71 -11.27
C LYS A 211 -9.24 13.54 -11.39
N GLY A 212 -10.39 13.60 -10.73
CA GLY A 212 -11.28 12.46 -10.57
C GLY A 212 -10.68 11.37 -9.69
N ASP A 213 -11.16 10.13 -9.86
CA ASP A 213 -10.70 9.00 -9.07
C ASP A 213 -9.54 8.27 -9.73
N LEU A 214 -8.32 8.64 -9.34
CA LEU A 214 -7.07 8.04 -9.84
C LEU A 214 -6.88 6.59 -9.38
N PHE A 215 -7.61 6.13 -8.34
CA PHE A 215 -7.53 4.77 -7.82
C PHE A 215 -8.68 3.87 -8.31
N ARG A 216 -9.58 4.39 -9.16
CA ARG A 216 -10.65 3.59 -9.78
C ARG A 216 -10.12 2.30 -10.41
N GLY A 217 -8.98 2.38 -11.08
CA GLY A 217 -8.37 1.23 -11.75
C GLY A 217 -7.91 0.12 -10.80
N VAL A 218 -7.68 0.42 -9.51
CA VAL A 218 -7.45 -0.61 -8.49
C VAL A 218 -8.68 -1.50 -8.31
N LEU A 219 -9.88 -0.93 -8.46
CA LEU A 219 -11.15 -1.64 -8.27
C LEU A 219 -11.65 -2.30 -9.56
N GLU A 220 -11.38 -1.70 -10.71
CA GLU A 220 -11.96 -2.10 -12.00
C GLU A 220 -11.05 -2.99 -12.87
N TYR A 221 -9.73 -2.93 -12.67
CA TYR A 221 -8.75 -3.62 -13.53
C TYR A 221 -7.83 -4.56 -12.73
N PRO A 222 -8.37 -5.63 -12.11
CA PRO A 222 -7.55 -6.64 -11.45
C PRO A 222 -6.66 -7.35 -12.46
N GLN A 223 -5.44 -7.69 -12.03
CA GLN A 223 -4.44 -8.34 -12.86
C GLN A 223 -4.11 -9.74 -12.33
N ARG A 224 -3.54 -10.56 -13.20
CA ARG A 224 -3.05 -11.88 -12.84
C ARG A 224 -1.53 -11.91 -12.78
N LEU A 225 -0.99 -12.65 -11.82
CA LEU A 225 0.45 -12.67 -11.53
C LEU A 225 1.23 -13.71 -12.33
N GLU A 226 0.59 -14.70 -12.98
CA GLU A 226 1.33 -15.82 -13.58
C GLU A 226 2.30 -15.38 -14.69
N HIS A 227 1.86 -14.47 -15.58
CA HIS A 227 2.72 -13.93 -16.63
C HIS A 227 3.86 -13.08 -16.06
N ALA A 228 3.56 -12.26 -15.05
CA ALA A 228 4.55 -11.43 -14.37
C ALA A 228 5.61 -12.29 -13.66
N LEU A 229 5.19 -13.38 -12.99
CA LEU A 229 6.08 -14.35 -12.35
C LEU A 229 7.01 -15.02 -13.36
N GLY A 230 6.49 -15.44 -14.52
CA GLY A 230 7.32 -16.01 -15.59
C GLY A 230 8.35 -15.03 -16.17
N LYS A 231 8.04 -13.72 -16.17
CA LYS A 231 9.02 -12.69 -16.54
C LYS A 231 10.04 -12.42 -15.44
N LEU A 232 9.61 -12.38 -14.17
CA LEU A 232 10.51 -12.24 -13.02
C LEU A 232 11.54 -13.36 -12.98
N GLU A 233 11.10 -14.61 -13.20
CA GLU A 233 11.99 -15.77 -13.26
C GLU A 233 13.10 -15.57 -14.31
N LYS A 234 12.73 -15.12 -15.52
CA LYS A 234 13.70 -14.83 -16.59
C LYS A 234 14.67 -13.71 -16.24
N LEU A 235 14.21 -12.67 -15.51
CA LEU A 235 15.06 -11.58 -15.06
C LEU A 235 16.10 -12.08 -14.04
N PHE A 236 15.68 -12.90 -13.08
CA PHE A 236 16.60 -13.52 -12.12
C PHE A 236 17.57 -14.52 -12.76
N GLN A 237 17.12 -15.32 -13.74
CA GLN A 237 18.00 -16.24 -14.49
C GLN A 237 19.06 -15.49 -15.31
N LYS A 238 18.67 -14.44 -16.04
CA LYS A 238 19.61 -13.61 -16.81
C LYS A 238 20.68 -12.99 -15.91
N LYS A 239 20.33 -12.62 -14.68
CA LYS A 239 21.29 -12.14 -13.68
C LYS A 239 22.27 -13.25 -13.30
N GLN A 240 21.77 -14.42 -12.93
CA GLN A 240 22.63 -15.54 -12.53
C GLN A 240 23.64 -15.90 -13.64
N ILE A 241 23.24 -15.83 -14.91
CA ILE A 241 24.14 -16.04 -16.05
C ILE A 241 25.22 -14.94 -16.17
N ARG A 242 24.88 -13.67 -15.90
CA ARG A 242 25.84 -12.54 -15.94
C ARG A 242 26.82 -12.55 -14.76
N GLU A 243 26.50 -13.23 -13.67
CA GLU A 243 27.33 -13.36 -12.47
C GLU A 243 28.19 -14.65 -12.49
N LEU A 244 28.06 -15.50 -13.52
CA LEU A 244 28.97 -16.62 -13.74
C LEU A 244 30.34 -16.10 -14.25
N PRO A 245 31.46 -16.63 -13.71
CA PRO A 245 32.81 -16.19 -14.06
C PRO A 245 33.21 -16.47 -15.51
#